data_AF-A0A0D3V6U7-F1
#
_entry.id   AF-A0A0D3V6U7-F1
#
_cell.length_a   1.000
_cell.length_b   1.000
_cell.length_c   1.000
_cell.angle_alpha   90.00
_cell.angle_beta   90.00
_cell.angle_gamma   90.00
#
_symmetry.space_group_name_H-M   'P 1'
#
loop_
_entity.id
_entity.type
_entity.pdbx_description
1 polymer ?
#
loop_
_entity_poly.entity_id
_entity_poly.type
_entity_poly.pdbx_seq_one_letter_code
_entity_poly.pdbx_strand_id
1 'polypeptide(L)'
;MQIARNLYLLCLLLLLLLIVGCNSKGNSEILSVEDSALIVTPEKVKVEDQKNEIIISYEQFSDLSGKLAKDIRIPGFKLRNTPIYPSIMLVDKDITFDKKQSITVDGTLDDLRSTEQLLIYENDNQTMQIQIKIAYTSVVIGNELVSWNLSSGYESTSKELSNNIDLATLTYKNIIITILQNAKDRTELEITKGAIRSVIKSLKNLH
;
A
#
# COMPACT_ATOMS: atom_id res chain seq x y z
N MET A 1 58.32 -34.36 16.42
CA MET A 1 58.07 -34.68 15.00
C MET A 1 56.67 -35.27 14.70
N GLN A 2 55.79 -35.45 15.70
CA GLN A 2 54.47 -36.08 15.52
C GLN A 2 53.35 -35.09 15.12
N ILE A 3 53.45 -33.84 15.59
CA ILE A 3 52.46 -32.78 15.35
C ILE A 3 52.44 -32.34 13.88
N ALA A 4 53.62 -32.21 13.26
CA ALA A 4 53.73 -31.85 11.84
C ALA A 4 53.13 -32.92 10.91
N ARG A 5 53.16 -34.20 11.30
CA ARG A 5 52.58 -35.31 10.53
C ARG A 5 51.05 -35.29 10.56
N ASN A 6 50.47 -34.92 11.70
CA ASN A 6 49.02 -34.81 11.85
C ASN A 6 48.45 -33.57 11.14
N LEU A 7 49.20 -32.46 11.13
CA LEU A 7 48.79 -31.25 10.39
C LEU A 7 48.82 -31.48 8.87
N TYR A 8 49.83 -32.21 8.37
CA TYR A 8 49.93 -32.58 6.96
C TYR A 8 48.78 -33.51 6.52
N LEU A 9 48.40 -34.48 7.36
CA LEU A 9 47.24 -35.35 7.13
C LEU A 9 45.91 -34.59 7.14
N LEU A 10 45.75 -33.58 8.01
CA LEU A 10 44.56 -32.74 8.06
C LEU A 10 44.42 -31.88 6.80
N CYS A 11 45.52 -31.31 6.30
CA CYS A 11 45.54 -30.54 5.06
C CYS A 11 45.23 -31.41 3.82
N LEU A 12 45.71 -32.65 3.78
CA LEU A 12 45.40 -33.61 2.72
C LEU A 12 43.91 -34.01 2.72
N LEU A 13 43.31 -34.17 3.90
CA LEU A 13 41.89 -34.47 4.04
C LEU A 13 41.00 -33.31 3.56
N LEU A 14 41.39 -32.06 3.86
CA LEU A 14 40.68 -30.86 3.40
C LEU A 14 40.79 -30.65 1.88
N LEU A 15 41.92 -31.02 1.26
CA LEU A 15 42.10 -30.94 -0.19
C LEU A 15 41.25 -31.96 -0.96
N LEU A 16 40.99 -33.14 -0.38
CA LEU A 16 40.14 -34.16 -1.00
C LEU A 16 38.65 -33.77 -0.99
N LEU A 17 38.19 -32.96 -0.03
CA LEU A 17 36.81 -32.49 0.06
C LEU A 17 36.46 -31.40 -0.97
N LEU A 18 37.45 -30.77 -1.61
CA LEU A 18 37.23 -29.74 -2.63
C LEU A 18 37.07 -30.30 -4.06
N ILE A 19 37.30 -31.61 -4.28
CA ILE A 19 37.25 -32.23 -5.62
C ILE A 19 35.90 -32.93 -5.88
N VAL A 20 35.01 -33.00 -4.90
CA VAL A 20 33.64 -33.55 -5.07
C VAL A 20 32.63 -32.39 -5.03
N GLY A 21 32.71 -31.52 -6.03
CA GLY A 21 31.80 -30.39 -6.25
C GLY A 21 31.31 -30.33 -7.70
N CYS A 22 30.21 -31.05 -7.97
CA CYS A 22 29.27 -30.91 -9.08
C CYS A 22 29.82 -30.71 -10.50
N ASN A 23 30.16 -31.82 -11.15
CA ASN A 23 30.08 -31.96 -12.60
C ASN A 23 28.63 -32.40 -12.95
N SER A 24 27.74 -31.44 -13.22
CA SER A 24 26.47 -31.72 -13.91
C SER A 24 26.62 -31.30 -15.37
N LYS A 25 27.19 -32.20 -16.17
CA LYS A 25 27.02 -32.16 -17.62
C LYS A 25 25.60 -32.63 -17.91
N GLY A 26 24.66 -31.69 -17.96
CA GLY A 26 23.41 -31.88 -18.68
C GLY A 26 23.74 -31.86 -20.17
N ASN A 27 23.72 -33.03 -20.80
CA ASN A 27 23.79 -33.16 -22.25
C ASN A 27 22.66 -32.35 -22.89
N SER A 28 23.01 -31.46 -23.81
CA SER A 28 22.10 -31.03 -24.87
C SER A 28 21.88 -32.22 -25.80
N GLU A 29 20.89 -33.06 -25.48
CA GLU A 29 20.24 -33.89 -26.49
C GLU A 29 19.15 -33.05 -27.15
N ILE A 30 19.39 -32.73 -28.41
CA ILE A 30 18.39 -32.30 -29.37
C ILE A 30 17.41 -33.46 -29.52
N LEU A 31 16.29 -33.42 -28.79
CA LEU A 31 15.12 -34.23 -29.08
C LEU A 31 14.16 -33.39 -29.90
N SER A 32 14.20 -33.62 -31.21
CA SER A 32 13.17 -33.21 -32.15
C SER A 32 11.85 -33.85 -31.73
N VAL A 33 10.96 -33.05 -31.14
CA VAL A 33 9.53 -33.34 -31.04
C VAL A 33 8.81 -32.15 -31.63
N GLU A 34 7.99 -32.46 -32.61
CA GLU A 34 7.27 -31.58 -33.53
C GLU A 34 6.62 -30.36 -32.86
N ASP A 35 6.84 -29.20 -33.48
CA ASP A 35 6.12 -27.95 -33.26
C ASP A 35 4.61 -28.15 -33.45
N SER A 36 3.90 -28.48 -32.37
CA SER A 36 2.51 -28.05 -32.22
C SER A 36 2.54 -26.64 -31.63
N ALA A 37 2.58 -25.66 -32.53
CA ALA A 37 2.42 -24.26 -32.20
C ALA A 37 1.07 -24.03 -31.48
N LEU A 38 1.08 -24.08 -30.15
CA LEU A 38 0.09 -23.38 -29.34
C LEU A 38 0.41 -21.90 -29.46
N ILE A 39 -0.15 -21.29 -30.51
CA ILE A 39 -0.33 -19.86 -30.61
C ILE A 39 -1.16 -19.47 -29.38
N VAL A 40 -0.50 -19.08 -28.29
CA VAL A 40 -1.12 -18.28 -27.24
C VAL A 40 -1.38 -16.93 -27.90
N THR A 41 -2.48 -16.89 -28.62
CA THR A 41 -3.08 -15.65 -29.10
C THR A 41 -3.25 -14.81 -27.84
N PRO A 42 -2.73 -13.57 -27.79
CA PRO A 42 -3.05 -12.68 -26.68
C PRO A 42 -4.58 -12.61 -26.65
N GLU A 43 -5.16 -13.18 -25.61
CA GLU A 43 -6.57 -13.03 -25.34
C GLU A 43 -6.79 -11.52 -25.37
N LYS A 44 -7.56 -11.07 -26.36
CA LYS A 44 -8.05 -9.70 -26.39
C LYS A 44 -8.76 -9.54 -25.06
N VAL A 45 -8.08 -8.95 -24.09
CA VAL A 45 -8.71 -8.35 -22.92
C VAL A 45 -9.81 -7.52 -23.54
N LYS A 46 -11.05 -8.00 -23.40
CA LYS A 46 -12.20 -7.18 -23.66
C LYS A 46 -11.96 -6.00 -22.73
N VAL A 47 -11.54 -4.87 -23.32
CA VAL A 47 -11.78 -3.57 -22.73
C VAL A 47 -13.30 -3.56 -22.65
N GLU A 48 -13.80 -4.02 -21.52
CA GLU A 48 -15.18 -3.79 -21.14
C GLU A 48 -15.30 -2.28 -21.25
N ASP A 49 -16.08 -1.82 -22.23
CA ASP A 49 -16.44 -0.42 -22.34
C ASP A 49 -16.79 0.04 -20.93
N GLN A 50 -16.00 0.97 -20.39
CA GLN A 50 -16.20 1.56 -19.07
C GLN A 50 -17.58 2.20 -19.08
N LYS A 51 -18.56 1.39 -18.74
CA LYS A 51 -19.97 1.66 -18.80
C LYS A 51 -20.25 2.68 -17.71
N ASN A 52 -20.16 3.97 -18.04
CA ASN A 52 -20.48 5.11 -17.17
C ASN A 52 -20.23 4.79 -15.69
N GLU A 53 -18.97 4.54 -15.30
CA GLU A 53 -18.67 4.37 -13.88
C GLU A 53 -19.17 5.63 -13.15
N ILE A 54 -20.12 5.43 -12.24
CA ILE A 54 -20.81 6.52 -11.53
C ILE A 54 -19.77 7.28 -10.72
N ILE A 55 -19.39 8.47 -11.19
CA ILE A 55 -18.57 9.43 -10.45
C ILE A 55 -19.34 9.86 -9.21
N ILE A 56 -18.69 9.77 -8.04
CA ILE A 56 -19.20 10.38 -6.82
C ILE A 56 -19.09 11.89 -7.00
N SER A 57 -20.18 12.62 -6.84
CA SER A 57 -20.18 14.10 -6.82
C SER A 57 -19.52 14.63 -5.55
N TYR A 58 -19.19 15.93 -5.51
CA TYR A 58 -18.63 16.53 -4.30
C TYR A 58 -19.59 16.42 -3.12
N GLU A 59 -20.89 16.63 -3.34
CA GLU A 59 -21.93 16.55 -2.32
C GLU A 59 -21.99 15.13 -1.74
N GLN A 60 -21.98 14.11 -2.60
CA GLN A 60 -21.92 12.71 -2.17
C GLN A 60 -20.62 12.38 -1.43
N PHE A 61 -19.48 12.97 -1.82
CA PHE A 61 -18.22 12.83 -1.09
C PHE A 61 -18.30 13.47 0.31
N SER A 62 -18.88 14.66 0.42
CA SER A 62 -19.06 15.36 1.69
C SER A 62 -19.91 14.52 2.64
N ASP A 63 -21.06 14.02 2.18
CA ASP A 63 -21.95 13.14 2.95
C ASP A 63 -21.26 11.82 3.33
N LEU A 64 -20.53 11.23 2.39
CA LEU A 64 -19.75 10.01 2.61
C LEU A 64 -18.71 10.21 3.71
N SER A 65 -17.96 11.30 3.67
CA SER A 65 -16.91 11.57 4.65
C SER A 65 -17.48 11.64 6.07
N GLY A 66 -18.65 12.29 6.24
CA GLY A 66 -19.37 12.38 7.50
C GLY A 66 -19.93 11.02 7.96
N LYS A 67 -20.34 10.16 7.03
CA LYS A 67 -20.80 8.80 7.33
C LYS A 67 -19.66 7.88 7.72
N LEU A 68 -18.52 7.94 7.01
CA LEU A 68 -17.32 7.15 7.32
C LEU A 68 -16.80 7.42 8.73
N ALA A 69 -16.80 8.68 9.17
CA ALA A 69 -16.45 9.04 10.55
C ALA A 69 -17.33 8.34 11.60
N LYS A 70 -18.59 8.04 11.27
CA LYS A 70 -19.54 7.37 12.18
C LYS A 70 -19.47 5.85 12.08
N ASP A 71 -19.25 5.31 10.88
CA ASP A 71 -19.41 3.88 10.59
C ASP A 71 -18.12 3.08 10.76
N ILE A 72 -16.96 3.71 10.61
CA ILE A 72 -15.68 3.02 10.78
C ILE A 72 -15.51 2.63 12.26
N ARG A 73 -15.17 1.36 12.47
CA ARG A 73 -14.94 0.75 13.77
C ARG A 73 -13.66 -0.07 13.70
N ILE A 74 -12.67 0.32 14.50
CA ILE A 74 -11.39 -0.36 14.61
C ILE A 74 -11.28 -0.85 16.06
N PRO A 75 -11.27 -2.18 16.31
CA PRO A 75 -11.23 -2.72 17.67
C PRO A 75 -10.05 -2.17 18.48
N GLY A 76 -10.32 -1.69 19.69
CA GLY A 76 -9.30 -1.12 20.57
C GLY A 76 -8.91 0.33 20.26
N PHE A 77 -9.52 0.96 19.26
CA PHE A 77 -9.27 2.35 18.89
C PHE A 77 -10.52 3.23 19.04
N LYS A 78 -10.30 4.49 19.35
CA LYS A 78 -11.33 5.53 19.46
C LYS A 78 -11.02 6.66 18.49
N LEU A 79 -12.05 7.14 17.80
CA LEU A 79 -11.96 8.36 17.00
C LEU A 79 -11.66 9.53 17.93
N ARG A 80 -10.52 10.20 17.73
CA ARG A 80 -10.08 11.35 18.53
C ARG A 80 -10.33 12.67 17.83
N ASN A 81 -10.23 12.67 16.49
CA ASN A 81 -10.38 13.88 15.72
C ASN A 81 -11.18 13.64 14.44
N THR A 82 -12.16 14.50 14.24
CA THR A 82 -12.75 14.84 12.96
C THR A 82 -12.69 16.36 12.84
N PRO A 83 -12.13 16.92 11.75
CA PRO A 83 -12.20 18.35 11.51
C PRO A 83 -13.61 18.89 11.74
N ILE A 84 -13.76 19.83 12.67
CA ILE A 84 -15.04 20.50 12.99
C ILE A 84 -15.46 21.42 11.82
N TYR A 85 -14.49 21.85 11.02
CA TYR A 85 -14.65 22.69 9.84
C TYR A 85 -13.87 22.08 8.65
N PRO A 86 -14.23 22.42 7.40
CA PRO A 86 -13.43 22.04 6.23
C PRO A 86 -11.98 22.51 6.45
N SER A 87 -11.06 21.55 6.54
CA SER A 87 -9.63 21.87 6.60
C SER A 87 -9.19 22.25 5.19
N ILE A 88 -9.05 23.56 4.93
CA ILE A 88 -8.49 24.06 3.67
C ILE A 88 -6.98 24.06 3.81
N MET A 89 -6.33 23.14 3.10
CA MET A 89 -4.88 23.12 3.01
C MET A 89 -4.43 24.01 1.85
N LEU A 90 -3.62 25.02 2.16
CA LEU A 90 -2.91 25.79 1.15
C LEU A 90 -1.74 24.96 0.61
N VAL A 91 -1.52 25.05 -0.70
CA VAL A 91 -0.42 24.36 -1.37
C VAL A 91 0.21 25.30 -2.38
N ASP A 92 1.53 25.23 -2.49
CA ASP A 92 2.24 26.03 -3.48
C ASP A 92 1.93 25.52 -4.90
N LYS A 93 1.85 26.45 -5.85
CA LYS A 93 1.47 26.13 -7.23
C LYS A 93 2.45 25.18 -7.90
N ASP A 94 3.74 25.36 -7.63
CA ASP A 94 4.82 24.56 -8.21
C ASP A 94 4.71 23.07 -7.84
N ILE A 95 4.23 22.73 -6.64
CA ILE A 95 4.00 21.34 -6.21
C ILE A 95 2.65 20.76 -6.70
N THR A 96 1.86 21.53 -7.43
CA THR A 96 0.58 21.10 -8.01
C THR A 96 0.55 21.18 -9.54
N PHE A 97 1.73 21.12 -10.18
CA PHE A 97 1.88 21.29 -11.62
C PHE A 97 1.33 22.65 -12.12
N ASP A 98 1.47 23.68 -11.29
CA ASP A 98 0.98 25.05 -11.49
C ASP A 98 -0.55 25.18 -11.57
N LYS A 99 -1.31 24.16 -11.13
CA LYS A 99 -2.78 24.11 -11.29
C LYS A 99 -3.57 24.61 -10.10
N LYS A 100 -3.09 24.42 -8.88
CA LYS A 100 -3.85 24.67 -7.65
C LYS A 100 -3.07 25.50 -6.64
N GLN A 101 -3.78 26.26 -5.81
CA GLN A 101 -3.25 26.97 -4.64
C GLN A 101 -3.80 26.41 -3.33
N SER A 102 -4.74 25.48 -3.41
CA SER A 102 -5.40 24.85 -2.27
C SER A 102 -5.93 23.45 -2.62
N ILE A 103 -6.19 22.65 -1.59
CA ILE A 103 -6.85 21.34 -1.70
C ILE A 103 -8.38 21.53 -1.63
N THR A 104 -8.92 22.21 -2.63
CA THR A 104 -10.36 22.49 -2.80
C THR A 104 -10.84 22.03 -4.17
N VAL A 105 -12.16 22.07 -4.39
CA VAL A 105 -12.79 21.59 -5.63
C VAL A 105 -12.27 22.36 -6.83
N ASP A 106 -12.22 23.68 -6.75
CA ASP A 106 -11.68 24.55 -7.82
C ASP A 106 -10.16 24.77 -7.72
N GLY A 107 -9.54 24.41 -6.59
CA GLY A 107 -8.12 24.63 -6.33
C GLY A 107 -7.73 26.08 -6.04
N THR A 108 -8.69 26.95 -5.72
CA THR A 108 -8.48 28.37 -5.39
C THR A 108 -8.70 28.64 -3.90
N LEU A 109 -8.35 29.86 -3.46
CA LEU A 109 -8.54 30.30 -2.08
C LEU A 109 -9.99 30.74 -1.79
N ASP A 110 -10.80 30.97 -2.81
CA ASP A 110 -12.17 31.48 -2.68
C ASP A 110 -13.19 30.35 -2.44
N ASP A 111 -12.85 29.12 -2.83
CA ASP A 111 -13.67 27.94 -2.55
C ASP A 111 -13.28 27.30 -1.22
N LEU A 112 -14.24 27.19 -0.31
CA LEU A 112 -14.03 26.58 1.00
C LEU A 112 -14.35 25.07 1.03
N ARG A 113 -14.71 24.49 -0.12
CA ARG A 113 -15.03 23.07 -0.27
C ARG A 113 -13.77 22.23 -0.36
N SER A 114 -13.25 21.82 0.80
CA SER A 114 -12.10 20.93 0.87
C SER A 114 -12.37 19.60 0.17
N THR A 115 -11.41 19.13 -0.63
CA THR A 115 -11.45 17.82 -1.31
C THR A 115 -10.74 16.74 -0.51
N GLU A 116 -10.51 16.98 0.78
CA GLU A 116 -9.80 16.06 1.66
C GLU A 116 -10.43 16.03 3.05
N GLN A 117 -10.48 14.85 3.65
CA GLN A 117 -10.88 14.64 5.03
C GLN A 117 -9.86 13.72 5.73
N LEU A 118 -9.47 14.06 6.95
CA LEU A 118 -8.62 13.24 7.80
C LEU A 118 -9.39 12.77 9.04
N LEU A 119 -9.41 11.46 9.27
CA LEU A 119 -9.94 10.84 10.47
C LEU A 119 -8.77 10.28 11.28
N ILE A 120 -8.70 10.61 12.58
CA ILE A 120 -7.62 10.15 13.46
C ILE A 120 -8.19 9.30 14.58
N TYR A 121 -7.74 8.06 14.65
CA TYR A 121 -8.08 7.09 15.69
C TYR A 121 -6.85 6.78 16.54
N GLU A 122 -7.02 6.66 17.85
CA GLU A 122 -5.95 6.26 18.77
C GLU A 122 -6.41 5.12 19.65
N ASN A 123 -5.48 4.23 20.00
CA ASN A 123 -5.73 3.22 21.01
C ASN A 123 -5.78 3.84 22.43
N ASP A 124 -6.28 3.08 23.40
CA ASP A 124 -6.57 3.60 24.74
C ASP A 124 -5.34 4.15 25.48
N ASN A 125 -4.16 3.57 25.26
CA ASN A 125 -2.90 4.00 25.85
C ASN A 125 -2.09 4.97 24.97
N GLN A 126 -2.62 5.39 23.83
CA GLN A 126 -1.99 6.34 22.90
C GLN A 126 -0.57 5.91 22.48
N THR A 127 -0.38 4.62 22.25
CA THR A 127 0.85 4.05 21.68
C THR A 127 0.74 3.77 20.19
N MET A 128 -0.49 3.76 19.66
CA MET A 128 -0.78 3.57 18.24
C MET A 128 -1.84 4.56 17.76
N GLN A 129 -1.67 5.02 16.53
CA GLN A 129 -2.59 5.90 15.84
C GLN A 129 -2.89 5.36 14.44
N ILE A 130 -4.16 5.35 14.06
CA ILE A 130 -4.61 5.10 12.69
C ILE A 130 -5.12 6.40 12.11
N GLN A 131 -4.52 6.84 11.02
CA GLN A 131 -4.97 7.97 10.23
C GLN A 131 -5.63 7.45 8.95
N ILE A 132 -6.86 7.88 8.70
CA ILE A 132 -7.59 7.57 7.47
C ILE A 132 -7.81 8.89 6.74
N LYS A 133 -7.02 9.11 5.69
CA LYS A 133 -7.13 10.26 4.80
C LYS A 133 -7.99 9.85 3.61
N ILE A 134 -8.99 10.66 3.29
CA ILE A 134 -9.95 10.43 2.21
C ILE A 134 -9.86 11.65 1.31
N ALA A 135 -9.48 11.47 0.05
CA ALA A 135 -9.32 12.53 -0.93
C ALA A 135 -10.24 12.31 -2.14
N TYR A 136 -10.82 13.41 -2.61
CA TYR A 136 -11.73 13.46 -3.74
C TYR A 136 -11.02 13.97 -5.00
N THR A 137 -11.31 13.34 -6.14
CA THR A 137 -10.91 13.86 -7.47
C THR A 137 -12.12 13.91 -8.39
N SER A 138 -12.06 14.75 -9.44
CA SER A 138 -13.07 14.82 -10.49
C SER A 138 -12.95 13.69 -11.53
N VAL A 139 -11.95 12.81 -11.39
CA VAL A 139 -11.64 11.75 -12.37
C VAL A 139 -11.83 10.39 -11.73
N VAL A 140 -12.47 9.46 -12.45
CA VAL A 140 -12.60 8.07 -12.02
C VAL A 140 -11.24 7.39 -12.03
N ILE A 141 -10.90 6.75 -10.91
CA ILE A 141 -9.69 5.94 -10.75
C ILE A 141 -10.03 4.44 -10.76
N GLY A 142 -11.19 4.08 -10.21
CA GLY A 142 -11.67 2.70 -10.08
C GLY A 142 -11.61 2.20 -8.63
N ASN A 143 -11.84 0.89 -8.45
CA ASN A 143 -11.86 0.23 -7.14
C ASN A 143 -10.66 -0.71 -6.99
N GLU A 144 -9.58 -0.27 -6.34
CA GLU A 144 -8.34 -1.05 -6.29
C GLU A 144 -7.57 -0.83 -4.98
N LEU A 145 -6.79 -1.81 -4.54
CA LEU A 145 -5.73 -1.60 -3.57
C LEU A 145 -4.47 -1.15 -4.33
N VAL A 146 -4.28 0.16 -4.44
CA VAL A 146 -3.24 0.78 -5.28
C VAL A 146 -1.83 0.52 -4.75
N SER A 147 -1.63 0.59 -3.42
CA SER A 147 -0.32 0.38 -2.83
C SER A 147 -0.39 -0.10 -1.39
N TRP A 148 0.64 -0.84 -0.99
CA TRP A 148 0.91 -1.20 0.39
C TRP A 148 2.41 -1.06 0.64
N ASN A 149 2.80 -0.09 1.47
CA ASN A 149 4.17 0.14 1.86
C ASN A 149 4.44 -0.56 3.19
N LEU A 150 5.00 -1.77 3.09
CA LEU A 150 5.61 -2.45 4.21
C LEU A 150 7.09 -2.09 4.22
N SER A 151 7.51 -1.43 5.29
CA SER A 151 8.89 -1.04 5.53
C SER A 151 9.76 -2.20 6.05
N SER A 152 9.14 -3.31 6.46
CA SER A 152 9.84 -4.54 6.82
C SER A 152 10.43 -5.22 5.58
N GLY A 153 11.73 -5.56 5.62
CA GLY A 153 12.41 -6.27 4.52
C GLY A 153 13.51 -5.46 3.82
N TYR A 154 13.62 -4.17 4.13
CA TYR A 154 14.73 -3.33 3.66
C TYR A 154 15.89 -3.35 4.67
N GLU A 155 16.84 -4.28 4.49
CA GLU A 155 17.94 -4.52 5.44
C GLU A 155 18.85 -3.31 5.69
N SER A 156 18.93 -2.39 4.73
CA SER A 156 19.74 -1.15 4.83
C SER A 156 19.00 0.04 5.45
N THR A 157 17.74 -0.12 5.86
CA THR A 157 16.94 0.96 6.46
C THR A 157 16.96 0.91 7.98
N SER A 158 16.73 2.06 8.63
CA SER A 158 16.59 2.12 10.09
C SER A 158 15.37 1.31 10.52
N LYS A 159 15.59 0.19 11.20
CA LYS A 159 14.51 -0.67 11.72
C LYS A 159 13.59 0.07 12.69
N GLU A 160 14.14 1.01 13.46
CA GLU A 160 13.39 1.83 14.41
C GLU A 160 12.37 2.72 13.68
N LEU A 161 12.77 3.38 12.59
CA LEU A 161 11.87 4.23 11.81
C LEU A 161 10.92 3.39 10.95
N SER A 162 11.46 2.35 10.31
CA SER A 162 10.73 1.50 9.39
C SER A 162 9.57 0.81 10.10
N ASN A 163 9.81 0.10 11.21
CA ASN A 163 8.79 -0.74 11.83
C ASN A 163 7.64 0.04 12.49
N ASN A 164 7.75 1.36 12.59
CA ASN A 164 6.76 2.23 13.26
C ASN A 164 5.69 2.77 12.32
N ILE A 165 5.79 2.47 11.02
CA ILE A 165 4.88 2.95 9.99
C ILE A 165 4.37 1.76 9.17
N ASP A 166 3.06 1.73 8.91
CA ASP A 166 2.42 0.84 7.94
C ASP A 166 1.39 1.66 7.15
N LEU A 167 1.48 1.64 5.82
CA LEU A 167 0.72 2.53 4.95
C LEU A 167 0.11 1.75 3.81
N ALA A 168 -1.20 1.85 3.66
CA ALA A 168 -1.93 1.31 2.52
C ALA A 168 -2.73 2.43 1.83
N THR A 169 -2.78 2.40 0.50
CA THR A 169 -3.65 3.27 -0.29
C THR A 169 -4.56 2.43 -1.17
N LEU A 170 -5.85 2.71 -1.10
CA LEU A 170 -6.87 2.12 -1.95
C LEU A 170 -7.69 3.21 -2.65
N THR A 171 -8.36 2.85 -3.71
CA THR A 171 -9.27 3.72 -4.45
C THR A 171 -10.68 3.13 -4.45
N TYR A 172 -11.68 4.01 -4.50
CA TYR A 172 -13.06 3.66 -4.72
C TYR A 172 -13.68 4.71 -5.63
N LYS A 173 -13.97 4.34 -6.88
CA LYS A 173 -14.39 5.25 -7.95
C LYS A 173 -13.40 6.41 -8.11
N ASN A 174 -13.80 7.63 -7.79
CA ASN A 174 -12.99 8.85 -7.84
C ASN A 174 -12.52 9.33 -6.45
N ILE A 175 -12.43 8.41 -5.49
CA ILE A 175 -11.95 8.67 -4.13
C ILE A 175 -10.66 7.88 -3.89
N ILE A 176 -9.66 8.55 -3.34
CA ILE A 176 -8.41 7.96 -2.86
C ILE A 176 -8.50 7.88 -1.34
N ILE A 177 -8.18 6.71 -0.77
CA ILE A 177 -8.17 6.50 0.67
C ILE A 177 -6.79 5.99 1.05
N THR A 178 -6.14 6.72 1.94
CA THR A 178 -4.85 6.35 2.50
C THR A 178 -5.02 6.06 3.99
N ILE A 179 -4.60 4.86 4.39
CA ILE A 179 -4.65 4.40 5.77
C ILE A 179 -3.20 4.26 6.25
N LEU A 180 -2.85 5.05 7.26
CA LEU A 180 -1.54 5.07 7.89
C LEU A 180 -1.70 4.61 9.34
N GLN A 181 -0.98 3.56 9.71
CA GLN A 181 -0.73 3.20 11.10
C GLN A 181 0.62 3.74 11.53
N ASN A 182 0.62 4.52 12.61
CA ASN A 182 1.81 4.91 13.35
C ASN A 182 1.82 4.21 14.70
N ALA A 183 2.98 3.75 15.14
CA ALA A 183 3.16 3.16 16.46
C ALA A 183 4.45 3.65 17.11
N LYS A 184 4.49 3.69 18.45
CA LYS A 184 5.71 4.03 19.21
C LYS A 184 6.81 2.97 19.04
N ASP A 185 6.44 1.69 19.06
CA ASP A 185 7.39 0.57 19.07
C ASP A 185 7.41 -0.25 17.78
N ARG A 186 6.23 -0.64 17.29
CA ARG A 186 6.04 -1.32 16.01
C ARG A 186 4.57 -1.31 15.59
N THR A 187 4.33 -1.31 14.29
CA THR A 187 2.99 -1.51 13.72
C THR A 187 2.61 -2.99 13.72
N GLU A 188 1.31 -3.23 13.57
CA GLU A 188 0.74 -4.57 13.52
C GLU A 188 -0.16 -4.66 12.29
N LEU A 189 0.30 -5.41 11.28
CA LEU A 189 -0.33 -5.51 9.97
C LEU A 189 -1.84 -5.83 10.02
N GLU A 190 -2.27 -6.66 10.98
CA GLU A 190 -3.69 -7.02 11.11
C GLU A 190 -4.57 -5.85 11.58
N ILE A 191 -4.01 -4.86 12.27
CA ILE A 191 -4.73 -3.63 12.63
C ILE A 191 -5.00 -2.81 11.37
N THR A 192 -3.99 -2.56 10.52
CA THR A 192 -4.15 -1.86 9.23
C THR A 192 -5.15 -2.60 8.33
N LYS A 193 -5.03 -3.93 8.19
CA LYS A 193 -6.00 -4.74 7.44
C LYS A 193 -7.41 -4.62 8.02
N GLY A 194 -7.54 -4.60 9.35
CA GLY A 194 -8.82 -4.39 10.04
C GLY A 194 -9.45 -3.04 9.68
N ALA A 195 -8.66 -1.97 9.70
CA ALA A 195 -9.09 -0.63 9.28
C ALA A 195 -9.52 -0.60 7.81
N ILE A 196 -8.74 -1.18 6.89
CA ILE A 196 -9.09 -1.29 5.46
C ILE A 196 -10.43 -2.01 5.29
N ARG A 197 -10.62 -3.16 5.94
CA ARG A 197 -11.87 -3.92 5.86
C ARG A 197 -13.07 -3.11 6.37
N SER A 198 -12.88 -2.34 7.45
CA SER A 198 -13.92 -1.47 8.01
C SER A 198 -14.31 -0.35 7.03
N VAL A 199 -13.32 0.28 6.38
CA VAL A 199 -13.55 1.29 5.34
C VAL A 199 -14.29 0.68 4.16
N ILE A 200 -13.79 -0.43 3.59
CA ILE A 200 -14.43 -1.10 2.45
C ILE A 200 -15.88 -1.48 2.76
N LYS A 201 -16.14 -2.01 3.95
CA LYS A 201 -17.50 -2.34 4.39
C LYS A 201 -18.40 -1.10 4.38
N SER A 202 -17.90 0.02 4.89
CA SER A 202 -18.66 1.28 4.93
C SER A 202 -18.94 1.83 3.52
N LEU A 203 -17.96 1.73 2.61
CA LEU A 203 -18.12 2.13 1.20
C LEU A 203 -19.12 1.27 0.43
N LYS A 204 -19.11 -0.05 0.65
CA LYS A 204 -20.05 -0.97 -0.01
C LYS A 204 -21.50 -0.76 0.43
N ASN A 205 -21.74 -0.18 1.60
CA ASN A 205 -23.07 0.15 2.12
C ASN A 205 -23.61 1.50 1.59
N LEU A 206 -23.03 2.04 0.52
CA LEU A 206 -23.48 3.26 -0.17
C LEU A 206 -24.42 2.98 -1.35
N HIS A 207 -24.74 1.71 -1.59
CA HIS A 207 -25.64 1.24 -2.65
C HIS A 207 -27.09 1.16 -2.17
#